data_AF-W1PMK7-F1
#
_entry.id   AF-W1PMK7-F1
#
_cell.length_a   1.000
_cell.length_b   1.000
_cell.length_c   1.000
_cell.angle_alpha   90.00
_cell.angle_beta   90.00
_cell.angle_gamma   90.00
#
_symmetry.space_group_name_H-M   'P 1'
#
loop_
_entity.id
_entity.type
_entity.pdbx_description
1 polymer ?
#
loop_
_entity_poly.entity_id
_entity_poly.type
_entity_poly.pdbx_seq_one_letter_code
_entity_poly.pdbx_strand_id
1 'polypeptide(L)' 'MWRTNTRYGSMSTLARRFEMLVRADRGFEVAAKRRFSLVCFRLVSGGLELNAALLEVVNAIGSAYMTYYS' A
#
# COMPACT_ATOMS: atom_id res chain seq x y z
N MET A 1 5.05 28.65 12.89
CA MET A 1 5.87 27.62 13.56
C MET A 1 4.96 26.53 14.08
N TRP A 2 4.64 25.52 13.26
CA TRP A 2 3.75 24.43 13.67
C TRP A 2 4.56 23.43 14.50
N ARG A 3 4.44 23.50 15.82
CA ARG A 3 4.85 22.41 16.70
C ARG A 3 3.84 21.28 16.51
N THR A 4 4.21 20.21 15.82
CA THR A 4 3.40 18.99 15.74
C THR A 4 4.12 17.83 16.43
N ASN A 5 3.71 17.65 17.68
CA ASN A 5 3.56 16.39 18.41
C ASN A 5 4.02 15.13 17.66
N THR A 6 5.10 14.53 18.15
CA THR A 6 5.94 13.48 17.55
C THR A 6 5.27 12.11 17.30
N ARG A 7 3.93 12.00 17.34
CA ARG A 7 3.22 10.71 17.21
C ARG A 7 2.75 10.34 15.80
N TYR A 8 2.65 11.28 14.85
CA TYR A 8 2.22 11.00 13.46
C TYR A 8 3.37 10.69 12.48
N GLY A 9 4.63 10.87 12.90
CA GLY A 9 5.80 10.67 12.04
C GLY A 9 6.11 9.20 11.72
N SER A 10 5.77 8.28 12.62
CA SER A 10 6.10 6.85 12.47
C SER A 10 5.29 6.17 11.36
N MET A 11 3.97 6.34 11.35
CA MET A 11 3.09 5.72 10.34
C MET A 11 3.36 6.27 8.93
N SER A 12 3.58 7.58 8.82
CA SER A 12 3.96 8.21 7.54
C SER A 12 5.32 7.71 7.03
N THR A 13 6.25 7.42 7.94
CA THR A 13 7.57 6.86 7.59
C THR A 13 7.46 5.40 7.14
N LEU A 14 6.65 4.59 7.83
CA LEU A 14 6.41 3.20 7.45
C LEU A 14 5.73 3.11 6.08
N ALA A 15 4.70 3.92 5.83
CA ALA A 15 4.03 3.99 4.54
C ALA A 15 5.00 4.40 3.42
N ARG A 16 5.89 5.38 3.66
CA ARG A 16 6.95 5.74 2.71
C ARG A 16 7.90 4.57 2.44
N ARG A 17 8.27 3.80 3.46
CA ARG A 17 9.14 2.62 3.29
C ARG A 17 8.45 1.54 2.48
N PHE A 18 7.17 1.27 2.74
CA PHE A 18 6.38 0.33 1.97
C PHE A 18 6.23 0.78 0.51
N GLU A 19 5.94 2.07 0.27
CA GLU A 19 5.89 2.64 -1.09
C GLU A 19 7.22 2.41 -1.86
N MET A 20 8.37 2.55 -1.20
CA MET A 20 9.67 2.26 -1.82
C MET A 20 9.84 0.77 -2.16
N LEU A 21 9.35 -0.15 -1.33
CA LEU A 21 9.40 -1.59 -1.61
C LEU A 21 8.52 -1.94 -2.82
N VAL A 22 7.30 -1.40 -2.87
CA VAL A 22 6.39 -1.58 -4.01
C VAL A 22 7.04 -1.09 -5.31
N ARG A 23 7.69 0.08 -5.30
CA ARG A 23 8.37 0.62 -6.49
C ARG A 23 9.62 -0.16 -6.92
N ALA A 24 10.25 -0.86 -5.99
CA ALA A 24 11.44 -1.66 -6.28
C ALA A 24 11.10 -2.98 -6.97
N ASP A 25 9.89 -3.51 -6.73
CA ASP A 25 9.39 -4.72 -7.38
C ASP A 25 8.71 -4.38 -8.72
N ARG A 26 9.20 -4.95 -9.82
CA ARG A 26 8.67 -4.70 -11.18
C ARG A 26 7.29 -5.30 -11.40
N GLY A 27 6.86 -6.24 -10.57
CA GLY A 27 5.52 -6.83 -10.63
C GLY A 27 4.42 -5.88 -10.16
N PHE A 28 4.77 -4.81 -9.43
CA PHE A 28 3.82 -3.89 -8.82
C PHE A 28 4.03 -2.45 -9.29
N GLU A 29 2.97 -1.66 -9.20
CA GLU A 29 3.02 -0.22 -9.34
C GLU A 29 2.24 0.50 -8.25
N VAL A 30 2.65 1.74 -7.94
CA VAL A 30 1.93 2.64 -7.06
C VAL A 30 0.86 3.36 -7.87
N ALA A 31 -0.40 2.96 -7.68
CA ALA A 31 -1.53 3.40 -8.50
C ALA A 31 -1.96 4.85 -8.25
N ALA A 32 -1.60 5.43 -7.09
CA ALA A 32 -1.94 6.81 -6.75
C ALA A 32 -0.86 7.47 -5.89
N LYS A 33 -0.74 8.81 -5.99
CA LYS A 33 0.18 9.58 -5.14
C LYS A 33 -0.17 9.36 -3.66
N ARG A 34 0.80 8.86 -2.87
CA ARG A 34 0.64 8.65 -1.43
C ARG A 34 0.24 9.96 -0.73
N ARG A 35 -0.86 9.91 0.00
CA ARG A 35 -1.31 10.95 0.93
C ARG A 35 -1.39 10.33 2.33
N PHE A 36 -0.73 10.94 3.31
CA PHE A 36 -0.64 10.38 4.68
C PHE A 36 -0.04 8.96 4.70
N SER A 37 -0.65 8.03 5.44
CA SER A 37 -0.15 6.67 5.64
C SER A 37 -0.79 5.62 4.73
N LEU A 38 -1.53 6.02 3.68
CA LEU A 38 -2.19 5.12 2.73
C LEU A 38 -1.36 4.97 1.45
N VAL A 39 -1.03 3.73 1.09
CA VAL A 39 -0.36 3.40 -0.18
C VAL A 39 -1.34 2.60 -1.04
N CYS A 40 -1.73 3.16 -2.19
CA CYS A 40 -2.52 2.44 -3.18
C CYS A 40 -1.57 1.81 -4.20
N PHE A 41 -1.63 0.49 -4.35
CA PHE A 41 -0.77 -0.26 -5.25
C PHE A 41 -1.56 -1.38 -5.93
N ARG A 42 -1.03 -1.88 -7.04
CA ARG A 42 -1.60 -3.00 -7.79
C ARG A 42 -0.53 -3.75 -8.56
N LEU A 43 -0.83 -4.98 -8.98
CA LEU A 43 -0.04 -5.71 -9.96
C LEU A 43 -0.08 -4.98 -11.30
N VAL A 44 1.08 -4.90 -11.97
CA VAL A 44 1.22 -4.30 -13.31
C VAL A 44 0.49 -5.13 -14.36
N SER A 45 0.55 -6.46 -14.24
CA SER A 45 -0.09 -7.41 -15.14
C SER A 45 -1.31 -8.08 -14.49
N GLY A 46 -2.24 -8.56 -15.32
CA GLY A 46 -3.39 -9.36 -14.89
C GLY A 46 -4.65 -8.58 -14.49
N GLY A 47 -4.61 -7.24 -14.54
CA GLY A 47 -5.81 -6.41 -14.42
C GLY A 47 -6.53 -6.53 -13.08
N LEU A 48 -7.83 -6.19 -13.07
CA LEU A 48 -8.64 -6.13 -11.85
C LEU A 48 -8.81 -7.52 -11.20
N GLU A 49 -9.08 -8.54 -11.99
CA GLU A 49 -9.35 -9.90 -11.49
C GLU A 49 -8.15 -10.47 -10.73
N LEU A 50 -6.94 -10.35 -11.29
CA LEU A 50 -5.75 -10.86 -10.61
C LEU A 50 -5.42 -10.07 -9.33
N ASN A 51 -5.69 -8.77 -9.32
CA ASN A 51 -5.52 -7.95 -8.12
C ASN A 51 -6.53 -8.31 -7.02
N ALA A 52 -7.79 -8.58 -7.40
CA ALA A 52 -8.81 -9.05 -6.46
C ALA A 52 -8.43 -10.42 -5.87
N ALA A 53 -8.03 -11.36 -6.72
CA ALA A 53 -7.58 -12.69 -6.28
C ALA A 53 -6.37 -12.63 -5.33
N LEU A 54 -5.37 -11.77 -5.65
CA LEU A 54 -4.24 -11.54 -4.75
C LEU A 54 -4.70 -11.07 -3.37
N LEU A 55 -5.62 -10.09 -3.34
CA LEU A 55 -6.10 -9.52 -2.09
C LEU A 55 -6.87 -10.55 -1.26
N GLU A 56 -7.71 -11.36 -1.90
CA GLU A 56 -8.43 -12.46 -1.24
C GLU A 56 -7.47 -13.45 -0.59
N VAL A 57 -6.44 -13.89 -1.32
CA VAL A 57 -5.42 -14.80 -0.80
C VAL A 57 -4.69 -14.17 0.39
N VAL A 58 -4.26 -12.92 0.28
CA VAL A 58 -3.55 -12.23 1.38
C VAL A 58 -4.41 -12.13 2.62
N ASN A 59 -5.69 -11.78 2.47
CA ASN A 59 -6.62 -11.68 3.59
C ASN A 59 -6.94 -13.07 4.20
N ALA A 60 -7.04 -14.12 3.37
CA ALA A 60 -7.29 -15.48 3.82
C ALA A 60 -6.13 -16.08 4.64
N ILE A 61 -4.88 -15.67 4.39
CA ILE A 61 -3.71 -16.07 5.19
C ILE A 61 -3.84 -15.54 6.64
N GLY A 62 -4.58 -14.47 6.88
CA GLY A 62 -4.85 -13.93 8.22
C GLY A 62 -3.68 -13.17 8.86
N SER A 63 -2.55 -13.03 8.16
CA SER A 63 -1.37 -12.27 8.64
C SER A 63 -1.48 -10.77 8.38
N ALA A 64 -2.34 -10.37 7.45
CA ALA A 64 -2.65 -8.98 7.15
C ALA A 64 -4.09 -8.87 6.65
N TYR A 65 -4.67 -7.69 6.80
CA TYR A 65 -5.96 -7.36 6.21
C TYR A 65 -5.82 -6.08 5.39
N MET A 66 -6.23 -6.13 4.13
CA MET A 66 -6.20 -5.02 3.18
C MET A 66 -7.53 -4.93 2.44
N THR A 67 -7.86 -3.72 1.99
CA THR A 67 -9.08 -3.43 1.24
C THR A 67 -8.73 -2.90 -0.14
N TYR A 68 -9.66 -3.07 -1.09
CA TYR A 68 -9.59 -2.42 -2.39
C TYR A 68 -10.74 -1.42 -2.53
N TYR A 69 -10.54 -0.43 -3.39
CA TYR A 69 -11.58 0.50 -3.81
C TYR A 69 -11.65 0.42 -5.33
N SER A 70 -12.86 0.19 -5.85
CA SER A 70 -13.14 0.09 -7.29
C SER A 70 -13.18 1.46 -7.96
#